data_AF-A0A8K1FE96-F1
#
_entry.id   AF-A0A8K1FE96-F1
#
_cell.length_a   1.000
_cell.length_b   1.000
_cell.length_c   1.000
_cell.angle_alpha   90.00
_cell.angle_beta   90.00
_cell.angle_gamma   90.00
#
_symmetry.space_group_name_H-M   'P 1'
#
loop_
_entity.id
_entity.type
_entity.pdbx_description
1 polymer ?
#
loop_
_entity_poly.entity_id
_entity_poly.type
_entity_poly.pdbx_seq_one_letter_code
_entity_poly.pdbx_strand_id
1 'polypeptide(L)'
;MRGMASPRSSRMRMMTAHDSQEIRVCALVLSVLAFFLFIGAEIVPLDDRGVVFTLVALGTLGFAWIGPLTVLAGIMRYPKFKWWQPFQGGTEFVWMQAFGWSLHAVVLTSAAVVLANARMEKWIQGQYLVMGIAGFIAQVLLNLSIGSFNEQLAELPVVPLEWNTKAVVSMLVSSSSVVLYLIFDVFSEKLQSNIMLYAGVAEFVLSALMIHVFYGYIEIPGYRVWQPFEGGRTFLLLQYLGWQFFAINITKAAFNLPIYTRPALCKI
;
A
#
# COMPACT_ATOMS: atom_id res chain seq x y z
N MET A 1 35.85 27.76 -1.98
CA MET A 1 35.25 28.48 -0.84
C MET A 1 34.05 27.69 -0.35
N ARG A 2 34.14 27.03 0.81
CA ARG A 2 32.99 26.37 1.45
C ARG A 2 32.13 27.46 2.08
N GLY A 3 30.93 27.70 1.55
CA GLY A 3 29.98 28.63 2.17
C GLY A 3 29.62 28.13 3.57
N MET A 4 30.02 28.88 4.60
CA MET A 4 29.56 28.64 5.97
C MET A 4 28.05 28.89 6.00
N ALA A 5 27.28 27.83 6.23
CA ALA A 5 25.84 27.92 6.45
C ALA A 5 25.59 28.92 7.61
N SER A 6 24.67 29.87 7.41
CA SER A 6 24.40 30.88 8.43
C SER A 6 23.88 30.22 9.72
N PRO A 7 24.18 30.75 10.92
CA PRO A 7 23.77 30.15 12.20
C PRO A 7 22.26 29.86 12.29
N ARG A 8 21.44 30.67 11.61
CA ARG A 8 19.99 30.49 11.51
C ARG A 8 19.61 29.26 10.67
N SER A 9 20.30 29.01 9.56
CA SER A 9 20.07 27.84 8.72
C SER A 9 20.47 26.53 9.42
N SER A 10 21.56 26.55 10.17
CA SER A 10 22.04 25.41 10.96
C SER A 10 21.09 25.09 12.11
N ARG A 11 20.59 26.11 12.83
CA ARG A 11 19.60 25.93 13.90
C ARG A 11 18.28 25.37 13.37
N MET A 12 17.79 25.88 12.24
CA MET A 12 16.54 25.40 11.63
C MET A 12 16.64 23.94 11.18
N ARG A 13 17.77 23.54 10.57
CA ARG A 13 17.99 22.14 10.16
C ARG A 13 18.11 21.18 11.36
N MET A 14 18.66 21.63 12.49
CA MET A 14 18.68 20.83 13.72
C MET A 14 17.27 20.63 14.31
N MET A 15 16.42 21.66 14.28
CA MET A 15 15.04 21.55 14.77
C MET A 15 14.24 20.55 13.94
N THR A 16 14.29 20.62 12.61
CA THR A 16 13.52 19.69 11.76
C THR A 16 14.00 18.24 11.87
N ALA A 17 15.29 18.02 12.12
CA ALA A 17 15.84 16.70 12.37
C ALA A 17 15.40 16.11 13.73
N HIS A 18 15.28 16.95 14.75
CA HIS A 18 14.73 16.57 16.05
C HIS A 18 13.26 16.18 15.92
N ASP A 19 12.45 17.04 15.29
CA ASP A 19 11.02 16.79 15.09
C ASP A 19 10.77 15.51 14.25
N SER A 20 11.59 15.26 13.23
CA SER A 20 11.56 14.00 12.47
C SER A 20 11.79 12.78 13.36
N GLN A 21 12.73 12.87 14.30
CA GLN A 21 13.04 11.78 15.22
C GLN A 21 11.88 11.53 16.19
N GLU A 22 11.23 12.58 16.70
CA GLU A 22 10.03 12.46 17.53
C GLU A 22 8.90 11.73 16.79
N ILE A 23 8.62 12.10 15.54
CA ILE A 23 7.60 11.45 14.72
C ILE A 23 7.91 9.97 14.50
N ARG A 24 9.19 9.63 14.27
CA ARG A 24 9.63 8.24 14.13
C ARG A 24 9.43 7.45 15.41
N VAL A 25 9.69 8.06 16.57
CA VAL A 25 9.44 7.43 17.88
C VAL A 25 7.93 7.25 18.09
N CYS A 26 7.11 8.24 17.78
CA CYS A 26 5.64 8.13 17.83
C CYS A 26 5.12 6.99 16.95
N ALA A 27 5.61 6.89 15.71
CA ALA A 27 5.26 5.80 14.80
C ALA A 27 5.68 4.42 15.35
N LEU A 28 6.83 4.34 16.04
CA LEU A 28 7.29 3.12 16.71
C LEU A 28 6.40 2.74 17.88
N VAL A 29 6.10 3.68 18.77
CA VAL A 29 5.19 3.45 19.90
C VAL A 29 3.82 2.97 19.39
N LEU A 30 3.27 3.64 18.38
CA LEU A 30 2.00 3.26 17.78
C LEU A 30 2.03 1.84 17.19
N SER A 31 3.15 1.46 16.56
CA SER A 31 3.33 0.10 16.02
C SER A 31 3.45 -0.97 17.09
N VAL A 32 4.09 -0.67 18.23
CA VAL A 32 4.19 -1.58 19.38
C VAL A 32 2.81 -1.76 20.01
N LEU A 33 2.06 -0.68 20.18
CA LEU A 33 0.68 -0.74 20.67
C LEU A 33 -0.20 -1.57 19.72
N ALA A 34 -0.14 -1.29 18.42
CA ALA A 34 -0.88 -2.07 17.42
C ALA A 34 -0.50 -3.56 17.44
N PHE A 35 0.79 -3.88 17.55
CA PHE A 35 1.27 -5.26 17.68
C PHE A 35 0.64 -5.99 18.88
N PHE A 36 0.64 -5.36 20.06
CA PHE A 36 0.01 -5.95 21.24
C PHE A 36 -1.52 -6.04 21.14
N LEU A 37 -2.18 -5.12 20.44
CA LEU A 37 -3.62 -5.24 20.15
C LEU A 37 -3.92 -6.46 19.27
N PHE A 38 -3.08 -6.75 18.27
CA PHE A 38 -3.20 -7.96 17.44
C PHE A 38 -2.91 -9.24 18.22
N ILE A 39 -1.95 -9.24 19.16
CA ILE A 39 -1.76 -10.35 20.10
C ILE A 39 -3.00 -10.53 20.97
N GLY A 40 -3.55 -9.44 21.51
CA GLY A 40 -4.79 -9.43 22.27
C GLY A 40 -5.94 -10.09 21.51
N ALA A 41 -6.10 -9.71 20.23
CA ALA A 41 -7.11 -10.29 19.35
C ALA A 41 -6.90 -11.80 19.12
N GLU A 42 -5.66 -12.28 19.15
CA GLU A 42 -5.37 -13.72 19.01
C GLU A 42 -5.78 -14.52 20.25
N ILE A 43 -5.54 -13.98 21.46
CA ILE A 43 -5.76 -14.68 22.73
C ILE A 43 -7.20 -14.60 23.24
N VAL A 44 -7.96 -13.58 22.83
CA VAL A 44 -9.35 -13.42 23.27
C VAL A 44 -10.20 -14.60 22.77
N PRO A 45 -11.03 -15.21 23.63
CA PRO A 45 -11.94 -16.27 23.22
C PRO A 45 -12.82 -15.85 22.05
N LEU A 46 -13.07 -16.77 21.11
CA LEU A 46 -13.86 -16.50 19.89
C LEU A 46 -15.32 -16.10 20.17
N ASP A 47 -15.81 -16.38 21.37
CA ASP A 47 -17.15 -16.02 21.80
C ASP A 47 -17.29 -14.50 22.02
N ASP A 48 -16.19 -13.79 22.27
CA ASP A 48 -16.17 -12.33 22.46
C ASP A 48 -15.77 -11.58 21.18
N ARG A 49 -16.58 -11.77 20.14
CA ARG A 49 -16.32 -11.22 18.79
C ARG A 49 -16.28 -9.69 18.77
N GLY A 50 -17.00 -9.03 19.67
CA GLY A 50 -17.01 -7.56 19.78
C GLY A 50 -15.68 -7.00 20.26
N VAL A 51 -15.05 -7.68 21.23
CA VAL A 51 -13.71 -7.34 21.71
C VAL A 51 -12.67 -7.59 20.62
N VAL A 52 -12.71 -8.76 19.95
CA VAL A 52 -11.79 -9.06 18.83
C VAL A 52 -11.90 -8.00 17.73
N PHE A 53 -13.11 -7.65 17.31
CA PHE A 53 -13.35 -6.60 16.33
C PHE A 53 -12.71 -5.27 16.75
N THR A 54 -12.93 -4.85 18.00
CA THR A 54 -12.39 -3.60 18.53
C THR A 54 -10.86 -3.59 18.55
N LEU A 55 -10.24 -4.68 19.00
CA LEU A 55 -8.79 -4.83 19.05
C LEU A 55 -8.17 -4.79 17.65
N VAL A 56 -8.73 -5.54 16.70
CA VAL A 56 -8.28 -5.52 15.30
C VAL A 56 -8.48 -4.13 14.70
N ALA A 57 -9.61 -3.47 14.94
CA ALA A 57 -9.89 -2.14 14.38
C ALA A 57 -8.90 -1.08 14.90
N LEU A 58 -8.68 -1.03 16.21
CA LEU A 58 -7.72 -0.11 16.83
C LEU A 58 -6.27 -0.41 16.40
N GLY A 59 -5.89 -1.70 16.34
CA GLY A 59 -4.58 -2.11 15.84
C GLY A 59 -4.38 -1.72 14.37
N THR A 60 -5.42 -1.88 13.54
CA THR A 60 -5.41 -1.49 12.12
C THR A 60 -5.29 0.01 11.95
N LEU A 61 -6.00 0.82 12.74
CA LEU A 61 -5.85 2.27 12.74
C LEU A 61 -4.43 2.69 13.16
N GLY A 62 -3.87 2.03 14.18
CA GLY A 62 -2.49 2.24 14.59
C GLY A 62 -1.51 1.95 13.46
N PHE A 63 -1.68 0.81 12.77
CA PHE A 63 -0.86 0.50 11.60
C PHE A 63 -1.09 1.49 10.45
N ALA A 64 -2.33 1.85 10.10
CA ALA A 64 -2.61 2.74 8.98
C ALA A 64 -1.91 4.11 9.06
N TRP A 65 -1.66 4.61 10.27
CA TRP A 65 -0.95 5.88 10.50
C TRP A 65 0.57 5.81 10.40
N ILE A 66 1.17 4.62 10.42
CA ILE A 66 2.62 4.47 10.33
C ILE A 66 3.17 4.96 9.00
N GLY A 67 2.48 4.67 7.89
CA GLY A 67 2.90 5.10 6.56
C GLY A 67 3.01 6.62 6.44
N PRO A 68 1.91 7.37 6.69
CA PRO A 68 1.92 8.84 6.69
C PRO A 68 2.96 9.44 7.63
N LEU A 69 3.12 8.91 8.85
CA LEU A 69 4.12 9.39 9.81
C LEU A 69 5.55 9.15 9.30
N THR A 70 5.81 8.02 8.65
CA THR A 70 7.13 7.72 8.06
C THR A 70 7.46 8.70 6.93
N VAL A 71 6.50 8.97 6.04
CA VAL A 71 6.69 9.94 4.94
C VAL A 71 6.93 11.35 5.50
N LEU A 72 6.12 11.77 6.48
CA LEU A 72 6.28 13.06 7.14
C LEU A 72 7.65 13.20 7.80
N ALA A 73 8.11 12.17 8.52
CA ALA A 73 9.44 12.13 9.10
C ALA A 73 10.55 12.27 8.06
N GLY A 74 10.40 11.63 6.89
CA GLY A 74 11.33 11.75 5.77
C GLY A 74 11.40 13.18 5.22
N ILE A 75 10.24 13.80 4.95
CA ILE A 75 10.11 15.18 4.45
C ILE A 75 10.75 16.18 5.42
N MET A 76 10.56 15.99 6.73
CA MET A 76 11.12 16.90 7.74
C MET A 76 12.64 16.75 7.91
N ARG A 77 13.17 15.54 7.68
CA ARG A 77 14.60 15.24 7.86
C ARG A 77 15.45 15.67 6.68
N TYR A 78 14.98 15.44 5.47
CA TYR A 78 15.78 15.58 4.25
C TYR A 78 15.09 16.52 3.25
N PRO A 79 15.73 17.63 2.86
CA PRO A 79 15.14 18.60 1.93
C PRO A 79 14.79 18.02 0.55
N LYS A 80 15.54 17.01 0.09
CA LYS A 80 15.32 16.34 -1.19
C LYS A 80 14.34 15.17 -1.13
N PHE A 81 13.85 14.80 0.06
CA PHE A 81 12.91 13.69 0.20
C PHE A 81 11.54 14.11 -0.33
N LYS A 82 10.97 13.28 -1.21
CA LYS A 82 9.67 13.52 -1.83
C LYS A 82 8.66 12.53 -1.27
N TRP A 83 7.40 12.96 -1.25
CA TRP A 83 6.26 12.10 -0.93
C TRP A 83 6.14 10.90 -1.88
N TRP A 84 6.56 11.08 -3.14
CA TRP A 84 6.60 10.06 -4.18
C TRP A 84 7.99 9.98 -4.80
N GLN A 85 8.70 8.87 -4.56
CA GLN A 85 10.05 8.64 -5.06
C GLN A 85 10.37 7.14 -5.21
N PRO A 86 9.60 6.40 -6.02
CA PRO A 86 9.83 4.98 -6.23
C PRO A 86 11.25 4.74 -6.77
N PHE A 87 11.96 3.78 -6.17
CA PHE A 87 13.32 3.36 -6.55
C PHE A 87 14.40 4.44 -6.44
N GLN A 88 14.17 5.55 -5.73
CA GLN A 88 15.14 6.65 -5.56
C GLN A 88 15.58 6.74 -4.09
N GLY A 89 16.75 7.32 -3.80
CA GLY A 89 17.25 7.52 -2.43
C GLY A 89 18.26 6.50 -1.92
N GLY A 90 18.81 5.66 -2.80
CA GLY A 90 19.84 4.66 -2.47
C GLY A 90 19.29 3.24 -2.25
N THR A 91 20.11 2.23 -2.53
CA THR A 91 19.69 0.82 -2.60
C THR A 91 19.11 0.30 -1.29
N GLU A 92 19.76 0.62 -0.17
CA GLU A 92 19.32 0.17 1.16
C GLU A 92 17.94 0.75 1.53
N PHE A 93 17.76 2.06 1.29
CA PHE A 93 16.46 2.74 1.44
C PHE A 93 15.38 2.10 0.58
N VAL A 94 15.66 1.89 -0.71
CA VAL A 94 14.68 1.36 -1.67
C VAL A 94 14.21 -0.03 -1.29
N TRP A 95 15.12 -0.93 -0.87
CA TRP A 95 14.73 -2.28 -0.46
C TRP A 95 13.85 -2.27 0.79
N MET A 96 14.24 -1.51 1.82
CA MET A 96 13.44 -1.41 3.03
C MET A 96 12.06 -0.79 2.77
N GLN A 97 11.98 0.22 1.89
CA GLN A 97 10.71 0.82 1.48
C GLN A 97 9.85 -0.16 0.69
N ALA A 98 10.43 -0.89 -0.27
CA ALA A 98 9.69 -1.88 -1.05
C ALA A 98 9.08 -2.96 -0.16
N PHE A 99 9.89 -3.64 0.66
CA PHE A 99 9.39 -4.66 1.58
C PHE A 99 8.46 -4.09 2.64
N GLY A 100 8.78 -2.91 3.18
CA GLY A 100 7.98 -2.23 4.19
C GLY A 100 6.58 -1.92 3.69
N TRP A 101 6.45 -1.25 2.54
CA TRP A 101 5.14 -0.93 1.96
C TRP A 101 4.37 -2.16 1.48
N SER A 102 5.05 -3.19 0.95
CA SER A 102 4.40 -4.44 0.57
C SER A 102 3.79 -5.16 1.78
N LEU A 103 4.55 -5.35 2.85
CA LEU A 103 4.03 -5.96 4.08
C LEU A 103 2.91 -5.10 4.70
N HIS A 104 3.08 -3.78 4.68
CA HIS A 104 2.07 -2.84 5.16
C HIS A 104 0.74 -2.99 4.42
N ALA A 105 0.78 -3.01 3.09
CA ALA A 105 -0.40 -3.20 2.24
C ALA A 105 -1.06 -4.55 2.53
N VAL A 106 -0.29 -5.64 2.61
CA VAL A 106 -0.81 -6.97 2.93
C VAL A 106 -1.54 -6.98 4.28
N VAL A 107 -0.97 -6.35 5.30
CA VAL A 107 -1.57 -6.30 6.65
C VAL A 107 -2.85 -5.48 6.67
N LEU A 108 -2.85 -4.28 6.06
CA LEU A 108 -4.04 -3.43 6.02
C LEU A 108 -5.17 -4.06 5.20
N THR A 109 -4.86 -4.67 4.06
CA THR A 109 -5.84 -5.39 3.25
C THR A 109 -6.39 -6.59 4.03
N SER A 110 -5.53 -7.40 4.65
CA SER A 110 -5.97 -8.55 5.46
C SER A 110 -6.86 -8.10 6.62
N ALA A 111 -6.50 -7.00 7.29
CA ALA A 111 -7.28 -6.45 8.39
C ALA A 111 -8.63 -5.90 7.94
N ALA A 112 -8.68 -5.20 6.80
CA ALA A 112 -9.94 -4.76 6.22
C ALA A 112 -10.86 -5.96 5.91
N VAL A 113 -10.30 -7.04 5.35
CA VAL A 113 -11.05 -8.27 5.06
C VAL A 113 -11.56 -8.90 6.37
N VAL A 114 -10.75 -9.00 7.42
CA VAL A 114 -11.20 -9.49 8.74
C VAL A 114 -12.33 -8.62 9.28
N LEU A 115 -12.16 -7.29 9.29
CA LEU A 115 -13.13 -6.36 9.89
C LEU A 115 -14.47 -6.38 9.16
N ALA A 116 -14.48 -6.50 7.84
CA ALA A 116 -15.73 -6.63 7.09
C ALA A 116 -16.38 -8.00 7.22
N ASN A 117 -15.62 -9.02 7.59
CA ASN A 117 -16.11 -10.37 7.84
C ASN A 117 -16.06 -10.70 9.33
N ALA A 118 -16.27 -9.72 10.21
CA ALA A 118 -16.17 -9.90 11.66
C ALA A 118 -17.12 -10.97 12.25
N ARG A 119 -18.09 -11.43 11.46
CA ARG A 119 -19.02 -12.51 11.81
C ARG A 119 -18.48 -13.91 11.47
N MET A 120 -17.46 -14.00 10.63
CA MET A 120 -16.81 -15.25 10.25
C MET A 120 -15.81 -15.67 11.33
N GLU A 121 -15.63 -16.98 11.47
CA GLU A 121 -14.59 -17.53 12.33
C GLU A 121 -13.20 -17.21 11.77
N LYS A 122 -12.17 -17.33 12.63
CA LYS A 122 -10.77 -17.22 12.20
C LYS A 122 -10.53 -18.20 11.04
N TRP A 123 -9.83 -17.75 10.00
CA TRP A 123 -9.49 -18.59 8.86
C TRP A 123 -8.44 -19.63 9.22
N ILE A 124 -7.46 -19.20 10.00
CA ILE A 124 -6.37 -20.01 10.55
C ILE A 124 -6.04 -19.58 11.98
N GLN A 125 -5.58 -20.52 12.80
CA GLN A 125 -5.04 -20.20 14.12
C GLN A 125 -3.77 -19.34 13.97
N GLY A 126 -3.63 -18.29 14.77
CA GLY A 126 -2.48 -17.40 14.71
C GLY A 126 -2.58 -16.30 13.63
N GLN A 127 -3.71 -16.17 12.92
CA GLN A 127 -3.84 -15.16 11.86
C GLN A 127 -3.57 -13.73 12.36
N TYR A 128 -4.05 -13.37 13.56
CA TYR A 128 -3.87 -12.03 14.10
C TYR A 128 -2.45 -11.83 14.59
N LEU A 129 -1.83 -12.86 15.16
CA LEU A 129 -0.41 -12.83 15.52
C LEU A 129 0.47 -12.60 14.28
N VAL A 130 0.24 -13.33 13.19
CA VAL A 130 0.99 -13.17 11.93
C VAL A 130 0.81 -11.76 11.38
N MET A 131 -0.42 -11.23 11.37
CA MET A 131 -0.69 -9.86 10.95
C MET A 131 0.03 -8.82 11.84
N GLY A 132 0.02 -9.02 13.16
CA GLY A 132 0.75 -8.18 14.11
C GLY A 132 2.25 -8.18 13.82
N ILE A 133 2.87 -9.36 13.68
CA ILE A 133 4.32 -9.51 13.38
C ILE A 133 4.65 -8.84 12.04
N ALA A 134 3.88 -9.13 10.99
CA ALA A 134 4.09 -8.54 9.67
C ALA A 134 3.95 -7.02 9.69
N GLY A 135 2.95 -6.48 10.40
CA GLY A 135 2.73 -5.04 10.51
C GLY A 135 3.83 -4.34 11.31
N PHE A 136 4.34 -4.98 12.36
CA PHE A 136 5.48 -4.49 13.11
C PHE A 136 6.78 -4.51 12.29
N ILE A 137 7.07 -5.60 11.58
CA ILE A 137 8.24 -5.68 10.67
C ILE A 137 8.14 -4.62 9.57
N ALA A 138 6.95 -4.45 8.97
CA ALA A 138 6.69 -3.40 7.99
C ALA A 138 7.07 -2.03 8.54
N GLN A 139 6.67 -1.73 9.77
CA GLN A 139 7.03 -0.49 10.43
C GLN A 139 8.53 -0.36 10.64
N VAL A 140 9.19 -1.40 11.15
CA VAL A 140 10.63 -1.35 11.44
C VAL A 140 11.40 -1.03 10.17
N LEU A 141 11.08 -1.71 9.07
CA LEU A 141 11.67 -1.45 7.76
C LEU A 141 11.42 -0.01 7.29
N LEU A 142 10.16 0.44 7.32
CA LEU A 142 9.80 1.80 6.91
C LEU A 142 10.50 2.87 7.77
N ASN A 143 10.59 2.66 9.08
CA ASN A 143 11.21 3.62 9.99
C ASN A 143 12.74 3.63 9.86
N LEU A 144 13.38 2.46 9.77
CA LEU A 144 14.83 2.35 9.57
C LEU A 144 15.25 2.93 8.21
N SER A 145 14.43 2.72 7.17
CA SER A 145 14.74 3.22 5.84
C SER A 145 15.02 4.73 5.80
N ILE A 146 14.29 5.53 6.60
CA ILE A 146 14.53 6.97 6.69
C ILE A 146 15.99 7.27 7.07
N GLY A 147 16.60 6.47 7.95
CA GLY A 147 18.01 6.62 8.30
C GLY A 147 18.98 6.34 7.14
N SER A 148 18.59 5.45 6.22
CA SER A 148 19.40 5.01 5.08
C SER A 148 19.13 5.80 3.79
N PHE A 149 18.29 6.85 3.85
CA PHE A 149 18.03 7.70 2.69
C PHE A 149 19.27 8.53 2.32
N ASN A 150 19.72 8.39 1.07
CA ASN A 150 20.85 9.11 0.52
C ASN A 150 20.38 10.26 -0.40
N GLU A 151 20.50 11.50 0.08
CA GLU A 151 20.13 12.72 -0.67
C GLU A 151 20.86 12.87 -2.02
N GLN A 152 22.09 12.36 -2.15
CA GLN A 152 22.84 12.45 -3.40
C GLN A 152 22.24 11.56 -4.49
N LEU A 153 21.55 10.49 -4.08
CA LEU A 153 20.87 9.54 -4.96
C LEU A 153 19.35 9.77 -5.00
N ALA A 154 18.88 10.93 -4.54
CA ALA A 154 17.44 11.25 -4.50
C ALA A 154 16.83 11.52 -5.89
N GLU A 155 17.66 11.87 -6.88
CA GLU A 155 17.21 12.20 -8.23
C GLU A 155 17.46 11.08 -9.24
N LEU A 156 18.27 10.09 -8.86
CA LEU A 156 18.65 8.98 -9.72
C LEU A 156 17.93 7.70 -9.26
N PRO A 157 17.23 6.99 -10.15
CA PRO A 157 16.70 5.67 -9.80
C PRO A 157 17.87 4.71 -9.56
N VAL A 158 17.80 3.96 -8.47
CA VAL A 158 18.79 2.93 -8.08
C VAL A 158 18.83 1.81 -9.11
N VAL A 159 17.66 1.43 -9.63
CA VAL A 159 17.55 0.47 -10.71
C VAL A 159 17.56 1.27 -12.01
N PRO A 160 18.60 1.16 -12.85
CA PRO A 160 18.64 1.78 -14.17
C PRO A 160 17.73 0.99 -15.11
N LEU A 161 16.44 1.01 -14.83
CA LEU A 161 15.43 0.45 -15.71
C LEU A 161 15.20 1.49 -16.81
N GLU A 162 15.28 1.10 -18.07
CA GLU A 162 14.88 1.96 -19.19
C GLU A 162 13.38 2.31 -19.14
N TRP A 163 12.62 1.63 -18.27
CA TRP A 163 11.19 1.81 -18.13
C TRP A 163 10.87 2.86 -17.07
N ASN A 164 9.84 3.66 -17.34
CA ASN A 164 9.37 4.68 -16.42
C ASN A 164 8.90 4.06 -15.09
N THR A 165 9.32 4.64 -13.97
CA THR A 165 9.02 4.10 -12.63
C THR A 165 7.53 4.03 -12.33
N LYS A 166 6.70 4.96 -12.84
CA LYS A 166 5.23 4.92 -12.70
C LYS A 166 4.63 3.74 -13.46
N ALA A 167 5.19 3.41 -14.63
CA ALA A 167 4.76 2.24 -15.40
C ALA A 167 5.08 0.93 -14.67
N VAL A 168 6.28 0.83 -14.08
CA VAL A 168 6.67 -0.33 -13.24
C VAL A 168 5.73 -0.47 -12.04
N VAL A 169 5.47 0.63 -11.32
CA VAL A 169 4.53 0.61 -10.18
C VAL A 169 3.13 0.20 -10.64
N SER A 170 2.65 0.72 -11.78
CA SER A 170 1.37 0.30 -12.36
C SER A 170 1.32 -1.21 -12.63
N MET A 171 2.38 -1.81 -13.16
CA MET A 171 2.48 -3.26 -13.39
C MET A 171 2.51 -4.06 -12.07
N LEU A 172 3.21 -3.57 -11.05
CA LEU A 172 3.26 -4.23 -9.74
C LEU A 172 1.88 -4.20 -9.06
N VAL A 173 1.20 -3.06 -9.11
CA VAL A 173 -0.16 -2.90 -8.54
C VAL A 173 -1.17 -3.77 -9.29
N SER A 174 -1.13 -3.84 -10.62
CA SER A 174 -2.03 -4.75 -11.35
C SER A 174 -1.71 -6.23 -11.10
N SER A 175 -0.44 -6.59 -10.94
CA SER A 175 -0.03 -7.95 -10.58
C SER A 175 -0.51 -8.33 -9.18
N SER A 176 -0.42 -7.42 -8.21
CA SER A 176 -0.98 -7.59 -6.86
C SER A 176 -2.49 -7.84 -6.92
N SER A 177 -3.22 -7.08 -7.74
CA SER A 177 -4.66 -7.28 -7.94
C SER A 177 -4.99 -8.67 -8.47
N VAL A 178 -4.22 -9.16 -9.45
CA VAL A 178 -4.36 -10.53 -9.96
C VAL A 178 -4.18 -11.56 -8.83
N VAL A 179 -3.17 -11.38 -7.97
CA VAL A 179 -2.97 -12.24 -6.80
C VAL A 179 -4.16 -12.20 -5.85
N LEU A 180 -4.74 -11.02 -5.58
CA LEU A 180 -5.94 -10.91 -4.74
C LEU A 180 -7.13 -11.67 -5.33
N TYR A 181 -7.36 -11.58 -6.64
CA TYR A 181 -8.40 -12.36 -7.32
C TYR A 181 -8.12 -13.86 -7.30
N LEU A 182 -6.87 -14.27 -7.49
CA LEU A 182 -6.48 -15.68 -7.38
C LEU A 182 -6.73 -16.20 -5.96
N ILE A 183 -6.42 -15.44 -4.92
CA ILE A 183 -6.71 -15.83 -3.53
C ILE A 183 -8.23 -15.91 -3.31
N PHE A 184 -8.99 -14.93 -3.81
CA PHE A 184 -10.45 -14.96 -3.72
C PHE A 184 -11.07 -16.20 -4.41
N ASP A 185 -10.60 -16.53 -5.62
CA ASP A 185 -11.12 -17.64 -6.42
C ASP A 185 -10.64 -19.01 -5.86
N VAL A 186 -9.38 -19.15 -5.43
CA VAL A 186 -8.80 -20.42 -4.95
C VAL A 186 -9.26 -20.77 -3.53
N PHE A 187 -9.41 -19.79 -2.66
CA PHE A 187 -9.84 -20.01 -1.28
C PHE A 187 -11.34 -19.74 -1.10
N SER A 188 -12.12 -20.00 -2.15
CA SER A 188 -13.53 -19.64 -2.29
C SER A 188 -14.43 -20.13 -1.14
N GLU A 189 -14.08 -21.22 -0.46
CA GLU A 189 -14.88 -21.78 0.63
C GLU A 189 -14.69 -21.06 1.98
N LYS A 190 -13.59 -20.30 2.17
CA LYS A 190 -13.26 -19.64 3.45
C LYS A 190 -12.98 -18.13 3.34
N LEU A 191 -12.58 -17.65 2.16
CA LEU A 191 -12.08 -16.28 1.92
C LEU A 191 -12.92 -15.47 0.92
N GLN A 192 -14.16 -15.88 0.63
CA GLN A 192 -15.07 -15.05 -0.17
C GLN A 192 -15.50 -13.80 0.59
N SER A 193 -14.68 -12.76 0.45
CA SER A 193 -14.94 -11.44 0.97
C SER A 193 -15.12 -10.46 -0.18
N ASN A 194 -16.25 -9.75 -0.18
CA ASN A 194 -16.49 -8.64 -1.10
C ASN A 194 -15.38 -7.58 -1.01
N ILE A 195 -14.71 -7.44 0.14
CA ILE A 195 -13.57 -6.52 0.28
C ILE A 195 -12.38 -6.96 -0.56
N MET A 196 -12.09 -8.25 -0.72
CA MET A 196 -10.99 -8.68 -1.59
C MET A 196 -11.28 -8.35 -3.05
N LEU A 197 -12.54 -8.51 -3.49
CA LEU A 197 -12.98 -8.07 -4.81
C LEU A 197 -12.83 -6.55 -4.97
N TYR A 198 -13.31 -5.77 -3.99
CA TYR A 198 -13.21 -4.31 -4.04
C TYR A 198 -11.77 -3.81 -3.99
N ALA A 199 -10.91 -4.44 -3.20
CA ALA A 199 -9.48 -4.14 -3.16
C ALA A 199 -8.82 -4.45 -4.51
N GLY A 200 -9.13 -5.60 -5.12
CA GLY A 200 -8.66 -5.95 -6.46
C GLY A 200 -9.11 -4.93 -7.52
N VAL A 201 -10.38 -4.52 -7.52
CA VAL A 201 -10.89 -3.45 -8.40
C VAL A 201 -10.15 -2.14 -8.16
N ALA A 202 -10.01 -1.73 -6.90
CA ALA A 202 -9.34 -0.49 -6.54
C ALA A 202 -7.88 -0.47 -7.03
N GLU A 203 -7.16 -1.60 -6.89
CA GLU A 203 -5.80 -1.75 -7.41
C GLU A 203 -5.75 -1.67 -8.94
N PHE A 204 -6.69 -2.30 -9.67
CA PHE A 204 -6.75 -2.15 -11.13
C PHE A 204 -7.05 -0.71 -11.55
N VAL A 205 -7.98 -0.03 -10.89
CA VAL A 205 -8.30 1.38 -11.16
C VAL A 205 -7.08 2.26 -10.89
N LEU A 206 -6.38 2.03 -9.77
CA LEU A 206 -5.16 2.76 -9.44
C LEU A 206 -4.06 2.52 -10.47
N SER A 207 -3.88 1.26 -10.90
CA SER A 207 -2.93 0.88 -11.94
C SER A 207 -3.24 1.58 -13.28
N ALA A 208 -4.51 1.62 -13.69
CA ALA A 208 -4.96 2.32 -14.89
C ALA A 208 -4.75 3.84 -14.80
N LEU A 209 -5.07 4.46 -13.65
CA LEU A 209 -4.79 5.87 -13.41
C LEU A 209 -3.28 6.16 -13.50
N MET A 210 -2.43 5.32 -12.89
CA MET A 210 -0.98 5.49 -12.94
C MET A 210 -0.45 5.52 -14.37
N ILE A 211 -0.84 4.56 -15.19
CA ILE A 211 -0.29 4.43 -16.54
C ILE A 211 -0.93 5.41 -17.53
N HIS A 212 -2.25 5.62 -17.49
CA HIS A 212 -2.94 6.49 -18.47
C HIS A 212 -2.92 7.96 -18.11
N VAL A 213 -3.06 8.31 -16.83
CA VAL A 213 -3.14 9.71 -16.39
C VAL A 213 -1.76 10.19 -15.97
N PHE A 214 -1.14 9.55 -14.98
CA PHE A 214 0.07 10.08 -14.36
C PHE A 214 1.34 9.89 -15.19
N TYR A 215 1.43 8.80 -15.95
CA TYR A 215 2.51 8.60 -16.91
C TYR A 215 2.10 9.13 -18.30
N GLY A 216 1.05 8.56 -18.88
CA GLY A 216 0.57 8.94 -20.21
C GLY A 216 0.29 10.44 -20.35
N TYR A 217 -0.81 10.91 -19.77
CA TYR A 217 -1.26 12.30 -19.98
C TYR A 217 -0.34 13.38 -19.41
N ILE A 218 0.23 13.16 -18.22
CA ILE A 218 1.05 14.19 -17.55
C ILE A 218 2.49 14.24 -18.09
N GLU A 219 3.12 13.10 -18.38
CA GLU A 219 4.55 13.07 -18.72
C GLU A 219 4.86 12.89 -20.20
N ILE A 220 3.96 12.31 -21.01
CA ILE A 220 4.23 12.05 -22.42
C ILE A 220 3.62 13.19 -23.27
N PRO A 221 4.44 14.06 -23.90
CA PRO A 221 3.93 15.13 -24.75
C PRO A 221 3.11 14.55 -25.92
N GLY A 222 1.92 15.11 -26.12
CA GLY A 222 0.99 14.69 -27.19
C GLY A 222 0.10 13.49 -26.85
N TYR A 223 0.31 12.83 -25.70
CA TYR A 223 -0.63 11.81 -25.23
C TYR A 223 -1.95 12.47 -24.79
N ARG A 224 -3.08 11.89 -25.19
CA ARG A 224 -4.42 12.34 -24.77
C ARG A 224 -5.12 11.23 -24.00
N VAL A 225 -5.89 11.59 -22.96
CA VAL A 225 -6.67 10.61 -22.18
C VAL A 225 -7.62 9.83 -23.09
N TRP A 226 -8.20 10.51 -24.08
CA TRP A 226 -9.03 9.92 -25.11
C TRP A 226 -8.35 10.06 -26.48
N GLN A 227 -7.91 8.93 -27.03
CA GLN A 227 -7.21 8.85 -28.33
C GLN A 227 -7.56 7.57 -29.10
N PRO A 228 -8.86 7.32 -29.39
CA PRO A 228 -9.28 6.11 -30.08
C PRO A 228 -8.66 6.06 -31.49
N PHE A 229 -8.03 4.93 -31.83
CA PHE A 229 -7.42 4.69 -33.16
C PHE A 229 -6.29 5.65 -33.56
N GLU A 230 -5.68 6.35 -32.59
CA GLU A 230 -4.53 7.21 -32.82
C GLU A 230 -3.22 6.57 -32.29
N GLY A 231 -2.11 6.83 -32.99
CA GLY A 231 -0.79 6.29 -32.66
C GLY A 231 -0.38 5.09 -33.52
N GLY A 232 0.73 4.44 -33.15
CA GLY A 232 1.27 3.30 -33.88
C GLY A 232 0.45 2.01 -33.69
N ARG A 233 0.55 1.06 -34.63
CA ARG A 233 -0.20 -0.21 -34.61
C ARG A 233 -0.02 -0.98 -33.29
N THR A 234 1.21 -1.09 -32.80
CA THR A 234 1.53 -1.77 -31.54
C THR A 234 0.89 -1.07 -30.34
N PHE A 235 0.95 0.27 -30.31
CA PHE A 235 0.32 1.06 -29.25
C PHE A 235 -1.19 0.82 -29.23
N LEU A 236 -1.84 0.89 -30.39
CA LEU A 236 -3.27 0.64 -30.52
C LEU A 236 -3.69 -0.75 -30.04
N LEU A 237 -2.93 -1.79 -30.41
CA LEU A 237 -3.20 -3.15 -29.97
C LEU A 237 -3.07 -3.30 -28.45
N LEU A 238 -2.01 -2.76 -27.85
CA LEU A 238 -1.78 -2.82 -26.40
C LEU A 238 -2.84 -2.03 -25.63
N GLN A 239 -3.23 -0.85 -26.12
CA GLN A 239 -4.29 -0.05 -25.53
C GLN A 239 -5.63 -0.75 -25.59
N TYR A 240 -5.98 -1.33 -26.75
CA TYR A 240 -7.20 -2.11 -26.90
C TYR A 240 -7.24 -3.29 -25.93
N LEU A 241 -6.18 -4.12 -25.90
CA LEU A 241 -6.12 -5.28 -25.01
C LEU A 241 -6.16 -4.85 -23.53
N GLY A 242 -5.41 -3.82 -23.16
CA GLY A 242 -5.37 -3.30 -21.79
C GLY A 242 -6.75 -2.83 -21.31
N TRP A 243 -7.45 -2.02 -22.11
CA TRP A 243 -8.80 -1.57 -21.79
C TRP A 243 -9.82 -2.70 -21.76
N GLN A 244 -9.69 -3.71 -22.64
CA GLN A 244 -10.58 -4.87 -22.62
C GLN A 244 -10.40 -5.70 -21.36
N PHE A 245 -9.15 -6.02 -20.97
CA PHE A 245 -8.91 -6.75 -19.72
C PHE A 245 -9.35 -5.94 -18.50
N PHE A 246 -9.13 -4.63 -18.49
CA PHE A 246 -9.61 -3.75 -17.43
C PHE A 246 -11.14 -3.78 -17.30
N ALA A 247 -11.87 -3.65 -18.42
CA ALA A 247 -13.33 -3.70 -18.44
C ALA A 247 -13.84 -5.05 -17.92
N ILE A 248 -13.30 -6.18 -18.38
CA ILE A 248 -13.68 -7.52 -17.91
C ILE A 248 -13.53 -7.65 -16.40
N ASN A 249 -12.42 -7.17 -15.83
CA ASN A 249 -12.17 -7.25 -14.39
C ASN A 249 -13.15 -6.41 -13.57
N ILE A 250 -13.41 -5.17 -13.97
CA ILE A 250 -14.39 -4.30 -13.30
C ILE A 250 -15.79 -4.89 -13.40
N THR A 251 -16.16 -5.39 -14.58
CA THR A 251 -17.47 -5.99 -14.83
C THR A 251 -17.67 -7.26 -13.98
N LYS A 252 -16.66 -8.14 -13.83
CA LYS A 252 -16.73 -9.32 -12.95
C LYS A 252 -17.05 -8.91 -11.51
N ALA A 253 -16.40 -7.88 -10.99
CA ALA A 253 -16.67 -7.39 -9.64
C ALA A 253 -18.09 -6.78 -9.52
N ALA A 254 -18.55 -6.03 -10.52
CA ALA A 254 -19.89 -5.44 -10.54
C ALA A 254 -21.01 -6.50 -10.62
N PHE A 255 -20.79 -7.62 -11.30
CA PHE A 255 -21.76 -8.72 -11.37
C PHE A 255 -21.76 -9.65 -10.15
N ASN A 256 -20.69 -9.67 -9.36
CA ASN A 256 -20.66 -10.40 -8.09
C ASN A 256 -21.37 -9.64 -6.95
N LEU A 257 -21.56 -8.31 -7.08
CA LEU A 257 -22.28 -7.47 -6.10
C LEU A 257 -23.66 -8.01 -5.69
N PRO A 258 -24.54 -8.45 -6.62
CA PRO A 258 -25.90 -8.89 -6.29
C PRO A 258 -26.00 -10.32 -5.74
N ILE A 259 -24.97 -11.16 -5.94
CA ILE A 259 -25.00 -12.57 -5.54
C ILE A 259 -24.65 -12.71 -4.06
N TYR A 260 -23.71 -11.89 -3.55
CA TYR A 260 -23.28 -11.91 -2.15
C TYR A 260 -24.07 -10.96 -1.23
N THR A 261 -24.92 -10.09 -1.77
CA THR A 261 -25.77 -9.18 -0.97
C THR A 261 -27.17 -9.70 -0.70
N ARG A 262 -27.56 -10.85 -1.28
CA ARG A 262 -28.81 -11.50 -0.88
C ARG A 262 -28.62 -12.16 0.48
N PRO A 263 -29.40 -11.78 1.51
CA PRO A 263 -29.52 -12.62 2.70
C PRO A 263 -29.99 -14.00 2.23
N ALA A 264 -29.47 -15.05 2.84
CA ALA A 264 -30.01 -16.40 2.73
C ALA A 264 -31.45 -16.41 3.30
N LEU A 265 -32.40 -15.89 2.54
CA LEU A 265 -33.83 -16.09 2.74
C LEU A 265 -34.19 -17.34 1.94
N CYS A 266 -34.79 -18.30 2.64
CA CYS A 266 -35.27 -19.60 2.18
C CYS A 266 -34.22 -20.70 2.00
N LYS A 267 -33.81 -21.29 3.12
CA LYS A 267 -33.97 -22.74 3.26
C LYS A 267 -34.97 -22.97 4.40
N ILE A 268 -36.24 -23.12 4.03
CA ILE A 268 -37.27 -23.75 4.86
C ILE A 268 -37.17 -25.25 4.59
#